data_AF-A0A963IN70-F1
#
_entry.id   AF-A0A963IN70-F1
#
_cell.length_a   1.000
_cell.length_b   1.000
_cell.length_c   1.000
_cell.angle_alpha   90.00
_cell.angle_beta   90.00
_cell.angle_gamma   90.00
#
_symmetry.space_group_name_H-M   'P 1'
#
loop_
_entity.id
_entity.type
_entity.pdbx_description
1 polymer ?
#
loop_
_entity_poly.entity_id
_entity_poly.type
_entity_poly.pdbx_seq_one_letter_code
_entity_poly.pdbx_strand_id
1 'polypeptide(L)'
;EARGDLCPTRLRALTPEARTAHLCRIRGIGPWTGDMAAIFYFQEPDIWPDRDAAANKAFRRLLREGQSLAEAAAQFAPYRSFLALHLWRWVDGAL
;
A
#
# COMPACT_ATOMS: atom_id res chain seq x y z
N GLU A 1 18.97 -10.76 -17.96
CA GLU A 1 17.64 -11.08 -18.56
C GLU A 1 16.62 -11.27 -17.45
N ALA A 2 15.53 -10.48 -17.45
CA ALA A 2 14.57 -10.34 -16.34
C ALA A 2 13.38 -11.32 -16.40
N ARG A 3 13.50 -12.44 -17.14
CA ARG A 3 12.33 -13.29 -17.50
C ARG A 3 11.68 -14.02 -16.31
N GLY A 4 12.27 -13.98 -15.11
CA GLY A 4 11.76 -14.66 -13.92
C GLY A 4 11.37 -13.78 -12.74
N ASP A 5 11.67 -12.47 -12.76
CA ASP A 5 11.47 -11.58 -11.60
C ASP A 5 10.03 -11.07 -11.50
N LEU A 6 9.30 -11.08 -12.62
CA LEU A 6 7.89 -10.70 -12.70
C LEU A 6 6.96 -11.90 -12.92
N CYS A 7 7.42 -13.13 -12.69
CA CYS A 7 6.61 -14.34 -12.84
C CYS A 7 5.42 -14.32 -11.84
N PRO A 8 4.15 -14.26 -12.30
CA PRO A 8 3.01 -14.10 -11.42
C PRO A 8 2.84 -15.24 -10.41
N THR A 9 3.01 -16.49 -10.87
CA THR A 9 2.91 -17.68 -10.01
C THR A 9 3.95 -17.65 -8.89
N ARG A 10 5.18 -17.26 -9.21
CA ARG A 10 6.26 -17.13 -8.23
C ARG A 10 5.96 -16.03 -7.22
N LEU A 11 5.52 -14.86 -7.69
CA LEU A 11 5.23 -13.73 -6.81
C LEU A 11 4.05 -14.05 -5.88
N ARG A 12 2.99 -14.69 -6.36
CA ARG A 12 1.84 -15.08 -5.51
C ARG A 12 2.19 -16.12 -4.44
N ALA A 13 3.25 -16.91 -4.63
CA ALA A 13 3.72 -17.86 -3.64
C ALA A 13 4.56 -17.21 -2.52
N LEU A 14 5.01 -15.96 -2.68
CA LEU A 14 5.73 -15.21 -1.65
C LEU A 14 4.76 -14.59 -0.64
N THR A 15 5.21 -14.46 0.61
CA THR A 15 4.51 -13.61 1.58
C THR A 15 4.47 -12.15 1.11
N PRO A 16 3.53 -11.33 1.58
CA PRO A 16 3.43 -9.93 1.18
C PRO A 16 4.76 -9.17 1.34
N GLU A 17 5.46 -9.34 2.45
CA GLU A 17 6.72 -8.68 2.76
C GLU A 17 7.84 -9.16 1.83
N ALA A 18 7.97 -10.48 1.64
CA ALA A 18 8.98 -11.06 0.77
C ALA A 18 8.75 -10.66 -0.70
N ARG A 19 7.49 -10.53 -1.11
CA ARG A 19 7.11 -10.08 -2.44
C ARG A 19 7.46 -8.62 -2.68
N THR A 20 7.13 -7.73 -1.75
CA THR A 20 7.50 -6.31 -1.85
C THR A 20 9.02 -6.15 -1.89
N ALA A 21 9.75 -6.86 -1.02
CA ALA A 21 11.21 -6.88 -1.03
C ALA A 21 11.78 -7.42 -2.36
N HIS A 22 11.17 -8.47 -2.93
CA HIS A 22 11.56 -9.01 -4.23
C HIS A 22 11.40 -7.95 -5.33
N LEU A 23 10.22 -7.32 -5.42
CA LEU A 23 9.90 -6.32 -6.42
C LEU A 23 10.81 -5.08 -6.32
N CYS A 24 11.10 -4.61 -5.10
CA CYS A 24 11.96 -3.43 -4.89
C CYS A 24 13.43 -3.63 -5.32
N ARG A 25 13.86 -4.85 -5.67
CA ARG A 25 15.19 -5.09 -6.26
C ARG A 25 15.25 -4.73 -7.75
N ILE A 26 14.10 -4.63 -8.41
CA ILE A 26 14.00 -4.27 -9.82
C ILE A 26 14.21 -2.76 -9.93
N ARG A 27 15.20 -2.36 -10.74
CA ARG A 27 15.50 -0.94 -10.99
C ARG A 27 14.24 -0.20 -11.43
N GLY A 28 13.88 0.85 -10.69
CA GLY A 28 12.69 1.67 -10.94
C GLY A 28 11.47 1.32 -10.08
N ILE A 29 11.48 0.21 -9.35
CA ILE A 29 10.43 -0.15 -8.40
C ILE A 29 10.87 0.24 -6.98
N GLY A 30 10.20 1.24 -6.40
CA GLY A 30 10.39 1.63 -5.01
C GLY A 30 9.29 1.09 -4.07
N PRO A 31 9.40 1.34 -2.76
CA PRO A 31 8.42 0.86 -1.77
C PRO A 31 6.98 1.28 -2.10
N TRP A 32 6.75 2.53 -2.51
CA TRP A 32 5.42 3.00 -2.90
C TRP A 32 4.83 2.16 -4.05
N THR A 33 5.61 1.87 -5.09
CA THR A 33 5.16 1.00 -6.20
C THR A 33 4.91 -0.43 -5.73
N GLY A 34 5.71 -0.93 -4.78
CA GLY A 34 5.48 -2.21 -4.11
C GLY A 34 4.14 -2.24 -3.38
N ASP A 35 3.81 -1.19 -2.63
CA ASP A 35 2.53 -1.05 -1.92
C ASP A 35 1.36 -1.02 -2.92
N MET A 36 1.49 -0.26 -4.02
CA MET A 36 0.46 -0.22 -5.07
C MET A 36 0.24 -1.61 -5.68
N ALA A 37 1.31 -2.36 -5.97
CA ALA A 37 1.19 -3.72 -6.47
C ALA A 37 0.53 -4.64 -5.44
N ALA A 38 0.90 -4.52 -4.16
CA ALA A 38 0.32 -5.31 -3.08
C ALA A 38 -1.19 -5.07 -2.94
N ILE A 39 -1.63 -3.80 -2.96
CA ILE A 39 -3.06 -3.42 -2.86
C ILE A 39 -3.84 -3.81 -4.10
N PHE A 40 -3.41 -3.40 -5.30
CA PHE A 40 -4.24 -3.48 -6.49
C PHE A 40 -4.09 -4.77 -7.29
N TYR A 41 -2.90 -5.37 -7.32
CA TYR A 41 -2.64 -6.58 -8.10
C TYR A 41 -2.69 -7.87 -7.26
N PHE A 42 -2.12 -7.83 -6.06
CA PHE A 42 -2.13 -8.97 -5.13
C PHE A 42 -3.32 -8.96 -4.18
N GLN A 43 -4.06 -7.83 -4.10
CA GLN A 43 -5.26 -7.70 -3.26
C GLN A 43 -4.99 -8.01 -1.79
N GLU A 44 -3.81 -7.61 -1.31
CA GLU A 44 -3.48 -7.73 0.10
C GLU A 44 -4.38 -6.80 0.91
N PRO A 45 -5.07 -7.32 1.95
CA PRO A 45 -6.04 -6.53 2.70
C PRO A 45 -5.38 -5.52 3.66
N ASP A 46 -4.13 -5.77 4.05
CA ASP A 46 -3.50 -5.09 5.19
C ASP A 46 -2.23 -4.29 4.87
N ILE A 47 -2.24 -3.58 3.75
CA ILE A 47 -1.17 -2.66 3.34
C ILE A 47 -1.61 -1.22 3.57
N TRP A 48 -0.81 -0.48 4.33
CA TRP A 48 -0.90 0.97 4.44
C TRP A 48 0.21 1.63 3.62
N PRO A 49 -0.11 2.47 2.62
CA PRO A 49 0.90 3.05 1.74
C PRO A 49 1.51 4.31 2.36
N ASP A 50 2.45 4.13 3.31
CA ASP A 50 3.06 5.23 4.09
C ASP A 50 3.68 6.35 3.25
N ARG A 51 4.06 6.08 1.99
CA ARG A 51 4.66 7.06 1.08
C ARG A 51 3.66 7.71 0.14
N ASP A 52 2.38 7.38 0.23
CA ASP A 52 1.35 7.95 -0.63
C ASP A 52 0.90 9.32 -0.12
N ALA A 53 1.20 10.38 -0.87
CA ALA A 53 0.90 11.74 -0.45
C ALA A 53 -0.62 11.99 -0.35
N ALA A 54 -1.41 11.41 -1.25
CA ALA A 54 -2.86 11.61 -1.28
C ALA A 54 -3.54 10.92 -0.09
N ALA A 55 -3.26 9.63 0.13
CA ALA A 55 -3.80 8.88 1.26
C ALA A 55 -3.39 9.51 2.60
N ASN A 56 -2.11 9.87 2.76
CA ASN A 56 -1.64 10.50 3.99
C ASN A 56 -2.28 11.88 4.22
N LYS A 57 -2.40 12.71 3.19
CA LYS A 57 -3.03 14.03 3.30
C LYS A 57 -4.51 13.91 3.63
N ALA A 58 -5.20 12.96 3.00
CA ALA A 58 -6.60 12.67 3.30
C ALA A 58 -6.75 12.22 4.74
N PHE A 59 -5.98 11.21 5.17
CA PHE A 59 -6.14 10.67 6.52
C PHE A 59 -5.82 11.71 7.60
N ARG A 60 -4.79 12.54 7.41
CA ARG A 60 -4.48 13.65 8.34
C ARG A 60 -5.65 14.60 8.57
N ARG A 61 -6.55 14.80 7.60
CA ARG A 61 -7.74 15.66 7.78
C ARG A 61 -8.78 15.06 8.75
N LEU A 62 -8.71 13.75 8.98
CA LEU A 62 -9.61 13.03 9.88
C LEU A 62 -9.02 12.88 11.30
N LEU A 63 -7.73 13.21 11.47
CA LEU A 63 -7.03 13.09 12.75
C LEU A 63 -7.01 14.44 13.47
N ARG A 64 -6.99 14.38 14.80
CA ARG A 64 -6.73 15.55 15.64
C ARG A 64 -5.26 15.95 15.50
N GLU A 65 -4.98 17.23 15.71
CA GLU A 65 -3.63 17.76 15.71
C GLU A 65 -2.73 16.99 16.69
N GLY A 66 -1.52 16.65 16.24
CA GLY A 66 -0.54 15.89 17.02
C GLY A 66 -0.72 14.36 17.04
N GLN A 67 -1.82 13.81 16.49
CA GLN A 67 -1.95 12.35 16.38
C GLN A 67 -0.97 11.75 15.37
N SER A 68 -0.35 10.63 15.74
CA SER A 68 0.49 9.86 14.84
C SER A 68 -0.36 9.20 13.76
N LEU A 69 -0.01 9.48 12.50
CA LEU A 69 -0.67 8.86 11.36
C LEU A 69 -0.44 7.35 11.32
N ALA A 70 0.76 6.89 11.65
CA ALA A 70 1.10 5.47 11.63
C ALA A 70 0.31 4.69 12.70
N GLU A 71 0.20 5.23 13.91
CA GLU A 71 -0.58 4.61 14.99
C GLU A 71 -2.08 4.64 14.68
N ALA A 72 -2.57 5.73 14.09
CA ALA A 72 -3.96 5.81 13.66
C ALA A 72 -4.27 4.80 12.55
N ALA A 73 -3.37 4.64 11.57
CA ALA A 73 -3.55 3.68 10.48
C ALA A 73 -3.49 2.23 11.01
N ALA A 74 -2.61 1.96 11.99
CA ALA A 74 -2.49 0.64 12.62
C ALA A 74 -3.81 0.15 13.26
N GLN A 75 -4.68 1.06 13.72
CA GLN A 75 -6.00 0.70 14.27
C GLN A 75 -6.96 0.09 13.24
N PHE A 76 -6.66 0.25 11.94
CA PHE A 76 -7.46 -0.33 10.85
C PHE A 76 -6.95 -1.70 10.38
N ALA A 77 -5.92 -2.25 11.03
CA ALA A 77 -5.53 -3.64 10.77
C ALA A 77 -6.68 -4.61 11.14
N PRO A 78 -6.90 -5.69 10.38
CA PRO A 78 -6.10 -6.18 9.25
C PRO A 78 -6.60 -5.70 7.87
N TYR A 79 -7.19 -4.51 7.78
CA TYR A 79 -7.87 -3.99 6.59
C TYR A 79 -7.37 -2.60 6.15
N ARG A 80 -6.09 -2.30 6.40
CA ARG A 80 -5.52 -0.97 6.09
C ARG A 80 -5.57 -0.61 4.61
N SER A 81 -5.62 -1.59 3.70
CA SER A 81 -5.80 -1.32 2.27
C SER A 81 -7.19 -0.81 1.95
N PHE A 82 -8.22 -1.27 2.67
CA PHE A 82 -9.57 -0.74 2.54
C PHE A 82 -9.65 0.70 3.03
N LEU A 83 -8.96 1.06 4.11
CA LEU A 83 -8.84 2.45 4.54
C LEU A 83 -8.25 3.32 3.41
N ALA A 84 -7.12 2.91 2.83
CA ALA A 84 -6.49 3.64 1.73
C ALA A 84 -7.44 3.81 0.52
N LEU A 85 -8.14 2.74 0.12
CA LEU A 85 -9.13 2.77 -0.97
C LEU A 85 -10.25 3.79 -0.71
N HIS A 86 -10.79 3.86 0.51
CA HIS A 86 -11.83 4.84 0.85
C HIS A 86 -11.29 6.28 0.85
N LEU A 87 -10.07 6.49 1.35
CA LEU A 87 -9.43 7.80 1.37
C LEU A 87 -9.16 8.33 -0.04
N TRP A 88 -8.69 7.48 -0.96
CA TRP A 88 -8.51 7.88 -2.37
C TRP A 88 -9.86 8.21 -3.03
N ARG A 89 -10.88 7.38 -2.84
CA ARG A 89 -12.24 7.67 -3.35
C ARG A 89 -12.80 9.00 -2.84
N TRP A 90 -12.52 9.32 -1.57
CA TRP A 90 -12.92 10.58 -0.98
C TRP A 90 -12.17 11.77 -1.60
N VAL A 91 -10.86 11.65 -1.84
CA VAL A 91 -10.06 12.68 -2.51
C VAL A 91 -10.53 12.92 -3.94
N ASP A 92 -10.92 11.86 -4.66
CA ASP A 92 -11.41 11.93 -6.03
C ASP A 92 -12.84 12.53 -6.15
N GLY A 93 -13.51 12.78 -5.02
CA GLY A 93 -14.88 13.30 -4.99
C GLY A 93 -15.95 12.27 -5.37
N ALA A 94 -15.61 10.97 -5.29
CA ALA A 94 -16.50 9.86 -5.61
C ALA A 94 -17.24 9.29 -4.38
N LEU A 95 -17.27 10.06 -3.28
CA LEU A 95 -17.97 9.81 -2.01
C LEU A 95 -18.58 11.10 -1.48
#